data_AF-A0AA96GJ55-F1
#
_entry.id   AF-A0AA96GJ55-F1
#
_cell.length_a   1.000
_cell.length_b   1.000
_cell.length_c   1.000
_cell.angle_alpha   90.00
_cell.angle_beta   90.00
_cell.angle_gamma   90.00
#
_symmetry.space_group_name_H-M   'P 1'
#
loop_
_entity.id
_entity.type
_entity.pdbx_description
1 polymer ?
#
loop_
_entity_poly.entity_id
_entity_poly.type
_entity_poly.pdbx_seq_one_letter_code
_entity_poly.pdbx_strand_id
1 'polypeptide(L)'
;MSTEKWRERRWRIFSTDPYVSFANCGLPYYVGNTIPDRDDLLLQTPERFWKRFRVRVHVLHEVLHIDRTAKCVQVKNLMTQEITSHPYDTLILAPGAGAIMKLTFLLPDSFHLMN
;
A
#
# COMPACT_ATOMS: atom_id res chain seq x y z
N MET A 1 -16.54 20.17 23.69
CA MET A 1 -17.24 18.87 23.49
C MET A 1 -17.01 18.41 22.06
N SER A 2 -16.59 17.16 21.84
CA SER A 2 -16.31 16.48 20.53
C SER A 2 -14.83 16.23 20.17
N THR A 3 -14.01 15.75 21.10
CA THR A 3 -12.73 15.08 20.75
C THR A 3 -12.80 13.54 20.89
N GLU A 4 -13.87 12.98 21.46
CA GLU A 4 -13.96 11.52 21.73
C GLU A 4 -14.56 10.68 20.61
N LYS A 5 -15.38 11.26 19.72
CA LYS A 5 -16.19 10.50 18.75
C LYS A 5 -15.38 9.72 17.70
N TRP A 6 -14.10 10.03 17.52
CA TRP A 6 -13.22 9.35 16.54
C TRP A 6 -12.61 8.05 17.06
N ARG A 7 -12.53 7.87 18.39
CA ARG A 7 -11.85 6.71 19.01
C ARG A 7 -12.62 5.39 18.86
N GLU A 8 -13.91 5.45 18.58
CA GLU A 8 -14.78 4.27 18.39
C GLU A 8 -14.80 3.78 16.93
N ARG A 9 -14.20 4.52 16.00
CA ARG A 9 -14.19 4.16 14.57
C ARG A 9 -13.19 3.03 14.30
N ARG A 10 -13.67 1.97 13.64
CA ARG A 10 -12.83 0.86 13.18
C ARG A 10 -12.15 1.22 11.87
N TRP A 11 -10.91 1.68 11.97
CA TRP A 11 -10.08 1.98 10.80
C TRP A 11 -9.43 0.71 10.26
N ARG A 12 -9.51 0.53 8.95
CA ARG A 12 -8.81 -0.52 8.19
C ARG A 12 -7.98 0.11 7.09
N ILE A 13 -6.75 -0.34 6.93
CA ILE A 13 -5.85 0.01 5.83
C ILE A 13 -5.55 -1.27 5.07
N PHE A 14 -5.60 -1.22 3.74
CA PHE A 14 -5.19 -2.30 2.85
C PHE A 14 -4.00 -1.81 2.02
N SER A 15 -2.95 -2.62 1.95
CA SER A 15 -1.75 -2.32 1.17
C SER A 15 -1.29 -3.58 0.45
N THR A 16 -0.85 -3.45 -0.80
CA THR A 16 -0.22 -4.54 -1.55
C THR A 16 1.18 -4.84 -1.04
N ASP A 17 1.85 -3.87 -0.40
CA ASP A 17 3.19 -4.04 0.14
C ASP A 17 3.19 -4.90 1.41
N PRO A 18 4.26 -5.68 1.66
CA PRO A 18 4.43 -6.44 2.90
C PRO A 18 4.77 -5.55 4.11
N TYR A 19 5.07 -4.27 3.90
CA TYR A 19 5.53 -3.34 4.93
C TYR A 19 4.59 -2.15 5.09
N VAL A 20 4.58 -1.56 6.29
CA VAL A 20 3.80 -0.37 6.62
C VAL A 20 4.76 0.76 7.01
N SER A 21 4.55 1.96 6.45
CA SER A 21 5.40 3.14 6.72
C SER A 21 6.87 2.91 6.39
N PHE A 22 7.14 2.49 5.15
CA PHE A 22 8.48 2.42 4.61
C PHE A 22 9.00 3.81 4.24
N ALA A 23 10.25 4.11 4.61
CA ALA A 23 10.90 5.38 4.30
C ALA A 23 11.38 5.42 2.85
N ASN A 24 10.46 5.64 1.89
CA ASN A 24 10.78 5.77 0.46
C ASN A 24 11.92 6.77 0.19
N CYS A 25 11.93 7.91 0.90
CA CYS A 25 12.97 8.93 0.78
C CYS A 25 14.35 8.48 1.30
N GLY A 26 14.40 7.46 2.16
CA GLY A 26 15.63 6.89 2.70
C GLY A 26 16.33 5.92 1.73
N LEU A 27 15.60 5.40 0.74
CA LEU A 27 16.12 4.37 -0.17
C LEU A 27 17.39 4.78 -0.94
N PRO A 28 17.52 6.01 -1.49
CA PRO A 28 18.76 6.42 -2.15
C PRO A 28 19.98 6.41 -1.23
N TYR A 29 19.77 6.69 0.07
CA TYR A 29 20.83 6.72 1.08
C TYR A 29 21.24 5.32 1.53
N TYR A 30 20.31 4.35 1.50
CA TYR A 30 20.64 2.94 1.71
C TYR A 30 21.47 2.38 0.55
N VAL A 31 21.05 2.63 -0.70
CA VAL A 31 21.82 2.21 -1.89
C VAL A 31 23.21 2.88 -1.91
N GLY A 32 23.30 4.12 -1.45
CA GLY A 32 24.56 4.84 -1.30
C GLY A 32 25.38 4.50 -0.05
N ASN A 33 25.03 3.45 0.71
CA ASN A 33 25.69 3.02 1.95
C ASN A 33 25.80 4.08 3.07
N THR A 34 24.99 5.15 2.99
CA THR A 34 24.88 6.15 4.08
C THR A 34 23.96 5.63 5.19
N ILE A 35 22.93 4.85 4.82
CA ILE A 35 22.12 4.05 5.74
C ILE A 35 22.60 2.60 5.59
N PRO A 36 23.28 2.02 6.58
CA PRO A 36 23.89 0.70 6.44
C PRO A 36 22.89 -0.45 6.61
N ASP A 37 21.84 -0.26 7.42
CA ASP A 37 20.86 -1.28 7.73
C ASP A 37 19.52 -0.98 7.03
N ARG A 38 18.96 -1.99 6.38
CA ARG A 38 17.63 -1.92 5.76
C ARG A 38 16.54 -1.73 6.80
N ASP A 39 16.70 -2.28 7.99
CA ASP A 39 15.70 -2.20 9.04
C ASP A 39 15.48 -0.76 9.54
N ASP A 40 16.46 0.13 9.33
CA ASP A 40 16.32 1.56 9.60
C ASP A 40 15.32 2.26 8.65
N LEU A 41 14.96 1.63 7.53
CA LEU A 41 13.93 2.12 6.61
C LEU A 41 12.51 1.65 7.00
N LEU A 42 12.39 0.68 7.92
CA LEU A 42 11.13 0.08 8.35
C LEU A 42 10.64 0.72 9.66
N LEU A 43 9.85 1.80 9.53
CA LEU A 43 9.51 2.62 10.69
C LEU A 43 8.45 1.99 11.60
N GLN A 44 7.53 1.17 11.07
CA GLN A 44 6.41 0.59 11.82
C GLN A 44 6.06 -0.82 11.36
N THR A 45 5.34 -1.55 12.23
CA THR A 45 4.72 -2.85 11.90
C THR A 45 3.21 -2.75 12.08
N PRO A 46 2.40 -3.65 11.47
CA PRO A 46 0.96 -3.72 11.72
C PRO A 46 0.59 -3.80 13.20
N GLU A 47 1.36 -4.54 14.01
CA GLU A 47 1.13 -4.71 15.45
C GLU A 47 1.40 -3.41 16.20
N ARG A 48 2.46 -2.67 15.85
CA ARG A 48 2.75 -1.35 16.42
C ARG A 48 1.66 -0.35 16.05
N PHE A 49 1.15 -0.41 14.82
CA PHE A 49 0.01 0.40 14.38
C PHE A 49 -1.26 0.13 15.19
N TRP A 50 -1.58 -1.14 15.44
CA TRP A 50 -2.71 -1.51 16.27
C TRP A 50 -2.53 -1.03 17.72
N LYS A 51 -1.35 -1.27 18.32
CA LYS A 51 -1.07 -0.89 19.71
C LYS A 51 -1.17 0.62 19.93
N ARG A 52 -0.66 1.42 18.98
CA ARG A 52 -0.59 2.88 19.11
C ARG A 52 -1.84 3.60 18.62
N PHE A 53 -2.42 3.17 17.50
CA PHE A 53 -3.48 3.89 16.81
C PHE A 53 -4.81 3.14 16.73
N ARG A 54 -4.85 1.86 17.15
CA ARG A 54 -6.03 0.98 17.00
C ARG A 54 -6.53 0.89 15.55
N VAL A 55 -5.60 0.97 14.60
CA VAL A 55 -5.86 0.78 13.18
C VAL A 55 -5.45 -0.64 12.80
N ARG A 56 -6.32 -1.38 12.11
CA ARG A 56 -5.97 -2.69 11.56
C ARG A 56 -5.35 -2.49 10.18
N VAL A 57 -4.13 -2.93 10.00
CA VAL A 57 -3.42 -2.85 8.73
C VAL A 57 -3.33 -4.25 8.12
N HIS A 58 -3.84 -4.38 6.91
CA HIS A 58 -3.83 -5.59 6.11
C HIS A 58 -2.79 -5.39 4.99
N VAL A 59 -1.58 -5.89 5.23
CA VAL A 59 -0.49 -5.95 4.23
C VAL A 59 -0.72 -7.10 3.25
N LEU A 60 -0.11 -7.07 2.07
CA LEU A 60 -0.33 -8.06 1.02
C LEU A 60 -1.82 -8.23 0.67
N HIS A 61 -2.57 -7.14 0.66
CA HIS A 61 -3.98 -7.08 0.28
C HIS A 61 -4.20 -6.02 -0.80
N GLU A 62 -4.79 -6.43 -1.91
CA GLU A 62 -5.07 -5.56 -3.06
C GLU A 62 -6.57 -5.22 -3.11
N VAL A 63 -6.90 -3.94 -3.15
CA VAL A 63 -8.28 -3.48 -3.41
C VAL A 63 -8.54 -3.58 -4.91
N LEU A 64 -9.41 -4.51 -5.31
CA LEU A 64 -9.72 -4.77 -6.72
C LEU A 64 -10.83 -3.87 -7.27
N HIS A 65 -11.84 -3.60 -6.45
CA HIS A 65 -13.04 -2.89 -6.88
C HIS A 65 -13.67 -2.09 -5.74
N ILE A 66 -14.24 -0.93 -6.07
CA ILE A 66 -14.99 -0.07 -5.15
C ILE A 66 -16.45 -0.02 -5.64
N ASP A 67 -17.35 -0.68 -4.93
CA ASP A 67 -18.79 -0.52 -5.15
C ASP A 67 -19.28 0.68 -4.32
N ARG A 68 -19.60 1.78 -5.01
CA ARG A 68 -20.07 3.02 -4.39
C ARG A 68 -21.54 2.94 -3.97
N THR A 69 -22.35 2.15 -4.68
CA THR A 69 -23.78 1.98 -4.39
C THR A 69 -23.96 1.16 -3.13
N ALA A 70 -23.26 0.03 -3.01
CA ALA A 70 -23.27 -0.83 -1.83
C ALA A 70 -22.33 -0.33 -0.71
N LYS A 71 -21.55 0.72 -0.96
CA LYS A 71 -20.51 1.26 -0.07
C LYS A 71 -19.57 0.17 0.46
N CYS A 72 -19.03 -0.65 -0.43
CA CYS A 72 -18.09 -1.71 -0.09
C CYS A 72 -16.89 -1.76 -1.05
N VAL A 73 -15.78 -2.33 -0.57
CA VAL A 73 -14.59 -2.63 -1.37
C VAL A 73 -14.37 -4.13 -1.45
N GLN A 74 -14.02 -4.63 -2.62
CA GLN A 74 -13.55 -6.00 -2.80
C GLN A 74 -12.04 -6.03 -2.66
N VAL A 75 -11.55 -6.89 -1.78
CA VAL A 75 -10.14 -6.97 -1.43
C VAL A 75 -9.65 -8.39 -1.60
N LYS A 76 -8.55 -8.55 -2.32
CA LYS A 76 -7.86 -9.82 -2.52
C LYS A 76 -6.70 -9.93 -1.54
N ASN A 77 -6.67 -11.00 -0.76
CA ASN A 77 -5.49 -11.40 -0.02
C ASN A 77 -4.49 -12.03 -1.00
N LEU A 78 -3.32 -11.43 -1.18
CA LEU A 78 -2.33 -11.87 -2.16
C LEU A 78 -1.63 -13.18 -1.74
N MET A 79 -1.66 -13.52 -0.44
CA MET A 79 -1.09 -14.78 0.06
C MET A 79 -2.05 -15.95 -0.15
N THR A 80 -3.34 -15.77 0.15
CA THR A 80 -4.35 -16.84 0.08
C THR A 80 -5.14 -16.85 -1.23
N GLN A 81 -5.03 -15.79 -2.02
CA GLN A 81 -5.84 -15.50 -3.22
C GLN A 81 -7.35 -15.32 -2.94
N GLU A 82 -7.77 -15.34 -1.67
CA GLU A 82 -9.16 -15.14 -1.26
C GLU A 82 -9.61 -13.70 -1.54
N ILE A 83 -10.84 -13.55 -2.04
CA ILE A 83 -11.48 -12.25 -2.25
C ILE A 83 -12.59 -12.07 -1.24
N THR A 84 -12.54 -10.98 -0.48
CA THR A 84 -13.52 -10.64 0.55
C THR A 84 -14.10 -9.25 0.33
N SER A 85 -15.31 -9.02 0.83
CA SER A 85 -15.98 -7.72 0.76
C SER A 85 -15.92 -6.99 2.09
N HIS A 86 -15.62 -5.69 2.05
CA HIS A 86 -15.49 -4.85 3.22
C HIS A 86 -16.34 -3.58 3.10
N PRO A 87 -17.36 -3.39 3.95
CA PRO A 87 -18.16 -2.17 3.93
C PRO A 87 -17.38 -0.98 4.50
N TYR A 88 -17.73 0.23 4.05
CA TYR A 88 -17.17 1.48 4.56
C TYR A 88 -18.22 2.58 4.72
N ASP A 89 -18.08 3.38 5.77
CA ASP A 89 -18.81 4.64 5.90
C ASP A 89 -18.12 5.77 5.16
N THR A 90 -16.79 5.78 5.24
CA THR A 90 -15.88 6.75 4.62
C THR A 90 -14.71 5.99 4.02
N LEU A 91 -14.31 6.34 2.81
CA LEU A 91 -13.19 5.74 2.08
C LEU A 91 -12.14 6.80 1.78
N ILE A 92 -10.88 6.50 2.08
CA ILE A 92 -9.72 7.34 1.73
C ILE A 92 -8.88 6.56 0.73
N LEU A 93 -8.55 7.20 -0.40
CA LEU A 93 -7.68 6.63 -1.43
C LEU A 93 -6.29 7.27 -1.33
N ALA A 94 -5.28 6.46 -1.01
CA ALA A 94 -3.89 6.87 -0.98
C ALA A 94 -2.96 5.84 -1.67
N PRO A 95 -3.23 5.44 -2.93
CA PRO A 95 -2.46 4.38 -3.62
C PRO A 95 -1.06 4.84 -4.09
N GLY A 96 -0.72 6.12 -3.93
CA GLY A 96 0.52 6.69 -4.48
C GLY A 96 0.44 6.86 -6.00
N ALA A 97 1.58 6.70 -6.67
CA ALA A 97 1.72 6.82 -8.12
C ALA A 97 2.64 5.72 -8.66
N GLY A 98 2.33 5.20 -9.84
CA GLY A 98 3.22 4.31 -10.59
C GLY A 98 4.25 5.09 -11.41
N ALA A 99 5.44 4.50 -11.59
CA ALA A 99 6.44 5.06 -12.50
C ALA A 99 5.92 5.09 -13.94
N ILE A 100 6.22 6.16 -14.68
CA ILE A 100 5.90 6.25 -16.10
C ILE A 100 6.85 5.33 -16.86
N MET A 101 6.32 4.23 -17.41
CA MET A 101 7.07 3.33 -18.28
C MET A 101 7.04 3.88 -19.71
N LYS A 102 8.21 4.26 -20.25
CA LYS A 102 8.33 4.61 -21.67
C LYS A 102 8.26 3.34 -22.51
N LEU A 103 7.39 3.35 -23.53
CA LEU A 103 7.18 2.22 -24.44
C LEU A 103 8.47 1.75 -25.13
N THR A 104 9.46 2.64 -25.30
CA THR A 104 10.78 2.31 -25.85
C THR A 104 11.52 1.21 -25.07
N PHE A 105 11.29 1.06 -23.76
CA PHE A 105 11.92 0.01 -22.95
C PHE A 105 11.20 -1.36 -23.04
N LEU A 106 10.06 -1.44 -23.72
CA LEU A 106 9.26 -2.67 -23.88
C LEU A 106 9.41 -3.31 -25.27
N LEU A 107 10.11 -2.64 -26.20
CA LEU A 107 10.43 -3.20 -27.51
C LEU A 107 11.90 -3.66 -27.47
N PRO A 108 12.19 -4.96 -27.71
CA PRO A 108 13.56 -5.38 -27.94
C PRO A 108 14.15 -4.65 -29.16
N ASP A 109 15.45 -4.36 -29.13
CA ASP A 109 16.21 -3.65 -30.17
C ASP A 109 16.15 -4.29 -31.58
N SER A 110 15.49 -5.45 -31.71
CA SER A 110 15.34 -6.19 -32.96
C SER A 110 14.48 -5.52 -34.04
N PHE A 111 13.80 -4.41 -33.74
CA PHE A 111 13.06 -3.65 -34.76
C PHE A 111 13.92 -2.65 -35.55
N HIS A 112 15.17 -2.40 -35.16
CA HIS A 112 16.07 -1.47 -35.87
C HIS A 112 16.89 -2.11 -37.00
N LEU A 113 16.80 -3.43 -37.23
CA LEU A 113 17.61 -4.15 -38.24
C LEU A 113 16.83 -4.63 -39.48
N MET A 114 15.60 -4.16 -39.69
CA MET A 114 14.84 -4.42 -40.92
C MET A 114 14.57 -3.11 -41.66
N ASN A 115 15.60 -2.55 -42.29
CA ASN A 115 15.46 -1.65 -43.43
C ASN A 115 16.73 -1.65 -44.28
#